data_AF-A0A954T756-F1
#
_entry.id   AF-A0A954T756-F1
#
_cell.length_a   1.000
_cell.length_b   1.000
_cell.length_c   1.000
_cell.angle_alpha   90.00
_cell.angle_beta   90.00
_cell.angle_gamma   90.00
#
_symmetry.space_group_name_H-M   'P 1'
#
loop_
_entity.id
_entity.type
_entity.pdbx_description
1 polymer ?
#
loop_
_entity_poly.entity_id
_entity_poly.type
_entity_poly.pdbx_seq_one_letter_code
_entity_poly.pdbx_strand_id
1 'polypeptide(L)'
;MQLDLQSVHRRKGSEMSDERIMALEYLSPNQYSFWRWDDANAVITWKDGQTIAFAVEIDAVVKRLNVERLPPLDLIVLLLSACRDNWLGDGRDVVTQVDALATNPTAMTRTWSEEVVHRLHRVAELPRDLRTTAAAKAELAAVVFEQFRVKEKTASTEAVLNAFREGELFVEKFVQQSGRWSGGPLTVALRAMCYGLNRIDADSLALRLRTGLDSVPTLLALPLEEEEPEPSQPLQTVRELLEELRD
;
A
#
# COMPACT_ATOMS: atom_id res chain seq x y z
N MET A 1 -21.32 -42.65 11.95
CA MET A 1 -21.19 -41.21 11.65
C MET A 1 -19.71 -40.89 11.53
N GLN A 2 -19.09 -41.28 10.42
CA GLN A 2 -17.66 -41.16 10.16
C GLN A 2 -17.53 -40.04 9.12
N LEU A 3 -17.30 -38.82 9.63
CA LEU A 3 -17.17 -37.61 8.82
C LEU A 3 -15.85 -37.67 8.03
N ASP A 4 -15.97 -38.01 6.76
CA ASP A 4 -15.44 -37.29 5.59
C ASP A 4 -14.16 -36.43 5.79
N LEU A 5 -13.07 -37.04 6.27
CA LEU A 5 -11.74 -36.40 6.36
C LEU A 5 -11.00 -36.35 5.01
N GLN A 6 -11.41 -37.19 4.04
CA GLN A 6 -10.79 -37.25 2.71
C GLN A 6 -11.26 -36.11 1.78
N SER A 7 -12.48 -35.61 1.94
CA SER A 7 -12.99 -34.48 1.14
C SER A 7 -12.36 -33.13 1.54
N VAL A 8 -11.95 -32.97 2.81
CA VAL A 8 -11.25 -31.77 3.31
C VAL A 8 -9.84 -31.65 2.72
N HIS A 9 -9.08 -32.74 2.62
CA HIS A 9 -7.72 -32.72 2.06
C HIS A 9 -7.72 -32.44 0.56
N ARG A 10 -8.73 -32.92 -0.18
CA ARG A 10 -8.85 -32.69 -1.62
C ARG A 10 -9.27 -31.26 -1.96
N ARG A 11 -10.10 -30.61 -1.13
CA ARG A 11 -10.45 -29.19 -1.29
C ARG A 11 -9.27 -28.26 -1.03
N LYS A 12 -8.50 -28.52 0.03
CA LYS A 12 -7.35 -27.69 0.41
C LYS A 12 -6.23 -27.69 -0.65
N GLY A 13 -6.00 -28.83 -1.32
CA GLY A 13 -5.05 -28.92 -2.43
C GLY A 13 -5.48 -28.15 -3.68
N SER A 14 -6.79 -28.08 -3.96
CA SER A 14 -7.33 -27.29 -5.08
C SER A 14 -7.28 -25.79 -4.79
N GLU A 15 -7.65 -25.37 -3.58
CA GLU A 15 -7.66 -23.96 -3.18
C GLU A 15 -6.24 -23.34 -3.19
N MET A 16 -5.23 -24.06 -2.70
CA MET A 16 -3.83 -23.59 -2.76
C MET A 16 -3.32 -23.48 -4.19
N SER A 17 -3.77 -24.36 -5.10
CA SER A 17 -3.45 -24.26 -6.52
C SER A 17 -4.13 -23.04 -7.16
N ASP A 18 -5.38 -22.76 -6.79
CA ASP A 18 -6.13 -21.62 -7.31
C ASP A 18 -5.56 -20.29 -6.82
N GLU A 19 -5.18 -20.18 -5.53
CA GLU A 19 -4.54 -18.98 -4.98
C GLU A 19 -3.19 -18.69 -5.64
N ARG A 20 -2.41 -19.74 -5.91
CA ARG A 20 -1.15 -19.61 -6.64
C ARG A 20 -1.37 -19.11 -8.06
N ILE A 21 -2.36 -19.65 -8.78
CA ILE A 21 -2.72 -19.16 -10.12
C ILE A 21 -3.12 -17.68 -10.07
N MET A 22 -3.99 -17.30 -9.13
CA MET A 22 -4.40 -15.89 -8.96
C MET A 22 -3.20 -14.98 -8.64
N ALA A 23 -2.23 -15.46 -7.86
CA ALA A 23 -1.02 -14.70 -7.55
C ALA A 23 -0.14 -14.49 -8.79
N LEU A 24 0.05 -15.54 -9.60
CA LEU A 24 0.78 -15.45 -10.86
C LEU A 24 0.06 -14.55 -11.88
N GLU A 25 -1.27 -14.61 -11.95
CA GLU A 25 -2.09 -13.71 -12.77
C GLU A 25 -1.95 -12.25 -12.30
N TYR A 26 -1.99 -12.00 -10.99
CA TYR A 26 -1.80 -10.67 -10.41
C TYR A 26 -0.43 -10.07 -10.75
N LEU A 27 0.61 -10.91 -10.76
CA LEU A 27 1.99 -10.51 -11.06
C LEU A 27 2.27 -10.43 -12.56
N SER A 28 1.40 -10.97 -13.42
CA SER A 28 1.61 -10.96 -14.86
C SER A 28 1.06 -9.68 -15.49
N PRO A 29 1.82 -8.99 -16.36
CA PRO A 29 1.27 -7.90 -17.15
C PRO A 29 0.21 -8.45 -18.11
N ASN A 30 -0.88 -7.71 -18.28
CA ASN A 30 -1.87 -8.03 -19.31
C ASN A 30 -1.45 -7.43 -20.67
N GLN A 31 -2.12 -7.82 -21.75
CA GLN A 31 -1.80 -7.32 -23.11
C GLN A 31 -1.88 -5.78 -23.27
N TYR A 32 -2.61 -5.10 -22.39
CA TYR A 32 -2.77 -3.64 -22.36
C TYR A 32 -1.91 -2.95 -21.29
N SER A 33 -1.22 -3.70 -20.41
CA SER A 33 -0.32 -3.12 -19.42
C SER A 33 0.75 -2.27 -20.12
N PHE A 34 1.07 -1.11 -19.53
CA PHE A 34 2.11 -0.19 -20.00
C PHE A 34 3.52 -0.63 -19.57
N TRP A 35 3.59 -1.69 -18.77
CA TRP A 35 4.81 -2.21 -18.17
C TRP A 35 4.98 -3.70 -18.49
N ARG A 36 6.19 -4.21 -18.26
CA ARG A 36 6.54 -5.63 -18.34
C ARG A 36 7.61 -5.97 -17.30
N TRP A 37 7.75 -7.25 -16.98
CA TRP A 37 8.95 -7.75 -16.31
C TRP A 37 10.12 -7.82 -17.29
N ASP A 38 11.31 -7.52 -16.80
CA ASP A 38 12.59 -7.61 -17.50
C ASP A 38 13.66 -8.12 -16.51
N ASP A 39 14.88 -8.35 -16.99
CA ASP A 39 16.04 -8.81 -16.20
C ASP A 39 15.71 -10.00 -15.29
N ALA A 40 15.25 -11.11 -15.90
CA ALA A 40 14.84 -12.33 -15.20
C ALA A 40 13.80 -12.08 -14.07
N ASN A 41 12.88 -11.15 -14.30
CA ASN A 41 11.86 -10.70 -13.37
C ASN A 41 12.37 -9.91 -12.15
N ALA A 42 13.60 -9.40 -12.20
CA ALA A 42 14.13 -8.52 -11.16
C ALA A 42 13.65 -7.08 -11.31
N VAL A 43 13.23 -6.68 -12.52
CA VAL A 43 12.94 -5.29 -12.88
C VAL A 43 11.60 -5.18 -13.61
N ILE A 44 10.79 -4.20 -13.22
CA ILE A 44 9.64 -3.77 -14.01
C ILE A 44 10.08 -2.60 -14.89
N THR A 45 9.84 -2.71 -16.20
CA THR A 45 10.15 -1.66 -17.17
C THR A 45 8.91 -1.17 -17.89
N TRP A 46 8.96 0.03 -18.44
CA TRP A 46 8.08 0.46 -19.51
C TRP A 46 8.30 -0.42 -20.76
N LYS A 47 7.40 -0.31 -21.75
CA LYS A 47 7.54 -1.04 -23.04
C LYS A 47 8.80 -0.66 -23.83
N ASP A 48 9.36 0.52 -23.59
CA ASP A 48 10.62 0.99 -24.20
C ASP A 48 11.88 0.46 -23.48
N GLY A 49 11.72 -0.32 -22.41
CA GLY A 49 12.81 -0.92 -21.63
C GLY A 49 13.32 -0.05 -20.48
N GLN A 50 12.82 1.19 -20.32
CA GLN A 50 13.23 2.01 -19.18
C GLN A 50 12.67 1.45 -17.87
N THR A 51 13.49 1.42 -16.82
CA THR A 51 13.06 0.93 -15.50
C THR A 51 11.97 1.80 -14.87
N ILE A 52 10.95 1.16 -14.32
CA ILE A 52 9.94 1.74 -13.44
C ILE A 52 10.31 1.45 -11.99
N ALA A 53 10.38 0.16 -11.63
CA ALA A 53 10.57 -0.31 -10.27
C ALA A 53 11.37 -1.62 -10.25
N PHE A 54 11.97 -1.94 -9.11
CA PHE A 54 12.60 -3.23 -8.87
C PHE A 54 11.64 -4.19 -8.14
N ALA A 55 11.83 -5.50 -8.31
CA ALA A 55 11.00 -6.52 -7.66
C ALA A 55 10.95 -6.35 -6.13
N VAL A 56 12.09 -5.98 -5.51
CA VAL A 56 12.19 -5.69 -4.07
C VAL A 56 11.32 -4.52 -3.61
N GLU A 57 11.03 -3.56 -4.50
CA GLU A 57 10.15 -2.43 -4.21
C GLU A 57 8.68 -2.87 -4.26
N ILE A 58 8.33 -3.75 -5.19
CA ILE A 58 6.99 -4.34 -5.26
C ILE A 58 6.75 -5.24 -4.05
N ASP A 59 7.71 -6.08 -3.67
CA ASP A 59 7.64 -6.91 -2.46
C ASP A 59 7.40 -6.05 -1.21
N ALA A 60 8.17 -4.97 -1.05
CA ALA A 60 8.01 -4.05 0.07
C ALA A 60 6.61 -3.41 0.09
N VAL A 61 6.10 -2.96 -1.06
CA VAL A 61 4.75 -2.39 -1.17
C VAL A 61 3.68 -3.43 -0.82
N VAL A 62 3.70 -4.60 -1.45
CA VAL A 62 2.72 -5.67 -1.24
C VAL A 62 2.70 -6.08 0.24
N LYS A 63 3.88 -6.27 0.84
CA LYS A 63 4.03 -6.60 2.25
C LYS A 63 3.48 -5.50 3.16
N ARG A 64 3.68 -4.24 2.82
CA ARG A 64 3.22 -3.10 3.63
C ARG A 64 1.72 -2.88 3.56
N LEU A 65 1.11 -3.12 2.41
CA LEU A 65 -0.33 -3.01 2.23
C LEU A 65 -1.05 -4.00 3.14
N ASN A 66 -0.60 -5.26 3.21
CA ASN A 66 -1.15 -6.32 4.07
C ASN A 66 -2.69 -6.29 4.22
N VAL A 67 -3.37 -5.97 3.12
CA VAL A 67 -4.83 -5.91 3.04
C VAL A 67 -5.35 -7.24 2.56
N GLU A 68 -6.60 -7.56 2.89
CA GLU A 68 -7.27 -8.76 2.36
C GLU A 68 -7.33 -8.76 0.82
N ARG A 69 -7.28 -7.57 0.19
CA ARG A 69 -7.39 -7.41 -1.26
C ARG A 69 -6.42 -6.37 -1.77
N LEU A 70 -5.46 -6.81 -2.58
CA LEU A 70 -4.45 -5.92 -3.14
C LEU A 70 -5.05 -5.02 -4.23
N PRO A 71 -4.57 -3.78 -4.36
CA PRO A 71 -4.87 -2.97 -5.52
C PRO A 71 -4.28 -3.61 -6.78
N PRO A 72 -4.90 -3.41 -7.96
CA PRO A 72 -4.31 -3.76 -9.26
C PRO A 72 -2.82 -3.44 -9.33
N LEU A 73 -2.01 -4.41 -9.77
CA LEU A 73 -0.57 -4.20 -9.88
C LEU A 73 -0.25 -3.04 -10.83
N ASP A 74 -1.03 -2.86 -11.90
CA ASP A 74 -0.91 -1.70 -12.81
C ASP A 74 -0.93 -0.35 -12.06
N LEU A 75 -1.74 -0.22 -11.01
CA LEU A 75 -1.83 1.02 -10.22
C LEU A 75 -0.65 1.18 -9.25
N ILE A 76 -0.17 0.08 -8.68
CA ILE A 76 1.06 0.11 -7.87
C ILE A 76 2.23 0.53 -8.76
N VAL A 77 2.39 -0.10 -9.92
CA VAL A 77 3.46 0.21 -10.87
C VAL A 77 3.35 1.66 -11.35
N LEU A 78 2.14 2.15 -11.61
CA LEU A 78 1.91 3.55 -11.98
C LEU A 78 2.35 4.51 -10.85
N LEU A 79 2.01 4.23 -9.59
CA LEU A 79 2.47 5.03 -8.45
C LEU A 79 4.00 5.02 -8.32
N LEU A 80 4.62 3.84 -8.43
CA LEU A 80 6.08 3.71 -8.33
C LEU A 80 6.80 4.41 -9.48
N SER A 81 6.18 4.49 -10.65
CA SER A 81 6.71 5.21 -11.79
C SER A 81 6.83 6.72 -11.52
N ALA A 82 5.87 7.30 -10.80
CA ALA A 82 5.90 8.70 -10.37
C ALA A 82 6.95 8.99 -9.27
N CYS A 83 7.49 7.95 -8.63
CA CYS A 83 8.54 8.10 -7.65
C CYS A 83 9.94 8.28 -8.26
N ARG A 84 10.09 8.16 -9.58
CA ARG A 84 11.38 8.25 -10.28
C ARG A 84 11.85 9.69 -10.48
N ASP A 85 13.15 9.90 -10.40
CA ASP A 85 13.77 11.22 -10.62
C ASP A 85 13.55 11.76 -12.03
N ASN A 86 13.32 10.89 -13.02
CA ASN A 86 13.08 11.29 -14.41
C ASN A 86 11.61 11.24 -14.84
N TRP A 87 10.68 11.21 -13.88
CA TRP A 87 9.24 11.27 -14.14
C TRP A 87 8.85 12.49 -15.01
N LEU A 88 9.33 13.69 -14.65
CA LEU A 88 8.97 14.95 -15.32
C LEU A 88 9.77 15.22 -16.61
N GLY A 89 10.93 14.59 -16.78
CA GLY A 89 11.92 14.96 -17.81
C GLY A 89 11.83 14.15 -19.11
N ASP A 90 11.25 12.95 -19.08
CA ASP A 90 11.41 11.99 -20.18
C ASP A 90 10.45 12.21 -21.35
N GLY A 91 9.73 13.34 -21.43
CA GLY A 91 8.81 13.64 -22.53
C GLY A 91 7.71 12.58 -22.73
N ARG A 92 7.53 11.68 -21.76
CA ARG A 92 6.59 10.59 -21.84
C ARG A 92 5.20 11.15 -21.71
N ASP A 93 4.37 10.79 -22.68
CA ASP A 93 2.95 11.03 -22.58
C ASP A 93 2.33 10.02 -21.61
N VAL A 94 2.55 10.26 -20.32
CA VAL A 94 1.95 9.51 -19.21
C VAL A 94 0.43 9.52 -19.35
N VAL A 95 -0.14 10.61 -19.88
CA VAL A 95 -1.58 10.69 -20.18
C VAL A 95 -1.95 9.60 -21.18
N THR A 96 -1.21 9.44 -22.28
CA THR A 96 -1.42 8.32 -23.22
C THR A 96 -1.29 6.95 -22.56
N GLN A 97 -0.38 6.74 -21.60
CA GLN A 97 -0.28 5.46 -20.88
C GLN A 97 -1.45 5.22 -19.92
N VAL A 98 -1.90 6.25 -19.22
CA VAL A 98 -3.10 6.21 -18.36
C VAL A 98 -4.36 6.02 -19.20
N ASP A 99 -4.43 6.61 -20.39
CA ASP A 99 -5.50 6.42 -21.35
C ASP A 99 -5.48 4.99 -21.91
N ALA A 100 -4.30 4.42 -22.18
CA ALA A 100 -4.16 3.03 -22.64
C ALA A 100 -4.63 2.01 -21.59
N LEU A 101 -4.48 2.33 -20.30
CA LEU A 101 -5.04 1.54 -19.21
C LEU A 101 -6.58 1.55 -19.23
N ALA A 102 -7.20 2.67 -19.62
CA ALA A 102 -8.65 2.74 -19.74
C ALA A 102 -9.13 2.00 -20.99
N THR A 103 -9.62 0.78 -20.82
CA THR A 103 -10.08 -0.13 -21.90
C THR A 103 -11.26 0.42 -22.71
N ASN A 104 -11.83 1.56 -22.30
CA ASN A 104 -12.83 2.29 -23.07
C ASN A 104 -12.52 3.81 -23.10
N PRO A 105 -11.79 4.30 -24.11
CA PRO A 105 -11.43 5.72 -24.24
C PRO A 105 -12.66 6.64 -24.43
N THR A 106 -13.84 6.10 -24.75
CA THR A 106 -15.06 6.90 -24.89
C THR A 106 -15.79 7.19 -23.57
N ALA A 107 -15.49 6.44 -22.50
CA ALA A 107 -16.11 6.62 -21.18
C ALA A 107 -15.25 7.45 -20.20
N MET A 108 -13.94 7.51 -20.41
CA MET A 108 -13.04 8.34 -19.62
C MET A 108 -12.78 9.63 -20.39
N THR A 109 -13.36 10.74 -19.96
CA THR A 109 -13.03 12.04 -20.56
C THR A 109 -11.56 12.34 -20.28
N ARG A 110 -10.82 12.82 -21.29
CA ARG A 110 -9.40 13.23 -21.21
C ARG A 110 -9.05 14.05 -19.95
N THR A 111 -10.02 14.79 -19.42
CA THR A 111 -9.92 15.53 -18.16
C THR A 111 -9.56 14.66 -16.94
N TRP A 112 -9.95 13.39 -16.91
CA TRP A 112 -9.66 12.49 -15.77
C TRP A 112 -8.24 11.93 -15.79
N SER A 113 -7.72 11.57 -16.96
CA SER A 113 -6.33 11.11 -17.08
C SER A 113 -5.36 12.25 -16.79
N GLU A 114 -5.65 13.46 -17.27
CA GLU A 114 -4.93 14.67 -16.90
C GLU A 114 -4.93 14.92 -15.39
N GLU A 115 -6.06 14.71 -14.71
CA GLU A 115 -6.16 14.82 -13.25
C GLU A 115 -5.34 13.76 -12.51
N VAL A 116 -5.37 12.50 -12.96
CA VAL A 116 -4.53 11.42 -12.39
C VAL A 116 -3.05 11.80 -12.53
N VAL A 117 -2.64 12.23 -13.73
CA VAL A 117 -1.25 12.59 -14.02
C VAL A 117 -0.82 13.81 -13.20
N HIS A 118 -1.65 14.84 -13.11
CA HIS A 118 -1.40 16.01 -12.25
C HIS A 118 -1.16 15.61 -10.79
N ARG A 119 -1.92 14.62 -10.29
CA ARG A 119 -1.74 14.10 -8.92
C ARG A 119 -0.49 13.27 -8.75
N LEU A 120 -0.11 12.49 -9.76
CA LEU A 120 1.18 11.79 -9.80
C LEU A 120 2.36 12.77 -9.90
N HIS A 121 2.21 13.93 -10.53
CA HIS A 121 3.24 14.96 -10.51
C HIS A 121 3.55 15.43 -9.09
N ARG A 122 2.53 15.60 -8.24
CA ARG A 122 2.72 15.94 -6.82
C ARG A 122 3.53 14.87 -6.06
N VAL A 123 3.40 13.60 -6.44
CA VAL A 123 4.25 12.51 -5.90
C VAL A 123 5.70 12.70 -6.31
N ALA A 124 5.94 13.02 -7.58
CA ALA A 124 7.30 13.26 -8.09
C ALA A 124 7.96 14.49 -7.47
N GLU A 125 7.16 15.49 -7.08
CA GLU A 125 7.58 16.71 -6.38
C GLU A 125 7.89 16.49 -4.89
N LEU A 126 7.56 15.32 -4.31
CA LEU A 126 7.94 15.01 -2.93
C LEU A 126 9.48 15.03 -2.76
N PRO A 127 9.96 15.41 -1.55
CA PRO A 127 11.35 15.23 -1.17
C PRO A 127 11.87 13.82 -1.51
N ARG A 128 13.10 13.75 -2.02
CA ARG A 128 13.66 12.53 -2.62
C ARG A 128 13.70 11.36 -1.63
N ASP A 129 14.01 11.63 -0.38
CA ASP A 129 14.01 10.69 0.75
C ASP A 129 12.62 10.06 0.98
N LEU A 130 11.54 10.80 0.70
CA LEU A 130 10.15 10.33 0.85
C LEU A 130 9.63 9.52 -0.35
N ARG A 131 10.39 9.38 -1.44
CA ARG A 131 9.95 8.62 -2.64
C ARG A 131 10.96 7.65 -3.22
N THR A 132 12.22 7.67 -2.81
CA THR A 132 13.26 6.83 -3.44
C THR A 132 13.48 5.48 -2.79
N THR A 133 13.38 5.38 -1.47
CA THR A 133 13.63 4.12 -0.75
C THR A 133 12.44 3.17 -0.87
N ALA A 134 12.68 1.86 -0.83
CA ALA A 134 11.62 0.85 -0.87
C ALA A 134 10.62 1.04 0.29
N ALA A 135 11.10 1.39 1.49
CA ALA A 135 10.26 1.68 2.65
C ALA A 135 9.38 2.93 2.43
N ALA A 136 9.95 4.01 1.88
CA ALA A 136 9.20 5.23 1.58
C ALA A 136 8.12 5.01 0.51
N LYS A 137 8.46 4.26 -0.55
CA LYS A 137 7.51 3.84 -1.59
C LYS A 137 6.38 2.97 -1.01
N ALA A 138 6.70 2.07 -0.09
CA ALA A 138 5.74 1.22 0.58
C ALA A 138 4.77 2.01 1.48
N GLU A 139 5.26 2.98 2.26
CA GLU A 139 4.39 3.89 3.03
C GLU A 139 3.53 4.78 2.14
N LEU A 140 4.10 5.30 1.05
CA LEU A 140 3.35 6.09 0.07
C LEU A 140 2.20 5.26 -0.52
N ALA A 141 2.47 4.02 -0.91
CA ALA A 141 1.45 3.10 -1.40
C ALA A 141 0.40 2.80 -0.31
N ALA A 142 0.81 2.64 0.95
CA ALA A 142 -0.12 2.46 2.06
C ALA A 142 -1.06 3.64 2.21
N VAL A 143 -0.56 4.88 2.16
CA VAL A 143 -1.40 6.10 2.23
C VAL A 143 -2.37 6.17 1.06
N VAL A 144 -1.90 5.90 -0.17
CA VAL A 144 -2.72 5.99 -1.38
C VAL A 144 -3.79 4.91 -1.41
N PHE A 145 -3.48 3.68 -0.97
CA PHE A 145 -4.38 2.54 -1.10
C PHE A 145 -5.09 2.16 0.22
N GLU A 146 -4.95 2.93 1.29
CA GLU A 146 -5.53 2.62 2.62
C GLU A 146 -7.04 2.37 2.57
N GLN A 147 -7.76 3.17 1.79
CA GLN A 147 -9.22 3.08 1.63
C GLN A 147 -9.62 2.35 0.35
N PHE A 148 -8.67 1.66 -0.29
CA PHE A 148 -8.92 1.00 -1.56
C PHE A 148 -9.77 -0.26 -1.34
N ARG A 149 -10.96 -0.28 -1.95
CA ARG A 149 -11.92 -1.38 -1.84
C ARG A 149 -12.28 -1.90 -3.22
N VAL A 150 -11.67 -3.01 -3.64
CA VAL A 150 -12.08 -3.74 -4.86
C VAL A 150 -13.07 -4.82 -4.49
N LYS A 151 -14.18 -4.90 -5.22
CA LYS A 151 -15.18 -5.96 -5.05
C LYS A 151 -14.74 -7.31 -5.61
N GLU A 152 -13.80 -7.30 -6.54
CA GLU A 152 -13.25 -8.50 -7.18
C GLU A 152 -12.38 -9.32 -6.23
N LYS A 153 -12.40 -10.64 -6.42
CA LYS A 153 -11.54 -11.57 -5.69
C LYS A 153 -10.12 -11.42 -6.25
N THR A 154 -9.16 -11.15 -5.37
CA THR A 154 -7.73 -11.09 -5.71
C THR A 154 -6.99 -12.20 -4.97
N ALA A 155 -5.76 -12.49 -5.38
CA ALA A 155 -4.89 -13.38 -4.62
C ALA A 155 -4.65 -12.83 -3.22
N SER A 156 -4.44 -13.72 -2.25
CA SER A 156 -4.02 -13.32 -0.91
C SER A 156 -2.63 -12.67 -0.97
N THR A 157 -2.38 -11.70 -0.08
CA THR A 157 -1.06 -11.06 0.04
C THR A 157 0.04 -12.11 0.25
N GLU A 158 -0.24 -13.15 1.04
CA GLU A 158 0.70 -14.26 1.27
C GLU A 158 1.01 -15.05 -0.01
N ALA A 159 0.00 -15.38 -0.82
CA ALA A 159 0.21 -16.09 -2.08
C ALA A 159 1.06 -15.27 -3.06
N VAL A 160 0.84 -13.95 -3.15
CA VAL A 160 1.65 -13.04 -3.98
C VAL A 160 3.10 -13.00 -3.48
N LEU A 161 3.32 -12.87 -2.17
CA LEU A 161 4.67 -12.85 -1.60
C LEU A 161 5.38 -14.20 -1.71
N ASN A 162 4.66 -15.32 -1.71
CA ASN A 162 5.22 -16.64 -1.96
C ASN A 162 5.66 -16.77 -3.43
N ALA A 163 4.84 -16.31 -4.38
CA ALA A 163 5.19 -16.29 -5.80
C ALA A 163 6.46 -15.47 -6.08
N PHE A 164 6.64 -14.32 -5.41
CA PHE A 164 7.90 -13.55 -5.45
C PHE A 164 9.11 -14.36 -4.99
N ARG A 165 8.98 -15.07 -3.86
CA ARG A 165 10.06 -15.86 -3.28
C ARG A 165 10.44 -17.08 -4.13
N GLU A 166 9.48 -17.66 -4.84
CA GLU A 166 9.69 -18.79 -5.75
C GLU A 166 10.32 -18.34 -7.09
N GLY A 167 10.37 -17.04 -7.38
CA GLY A 167 10.90 -16.50 -8.65
C GLY A 167 10.00 -16.74 -9.86
N GLU A 168 8.78 -17.24 -9.63
CA GLU A 168 7.77 -17.48 -10.66
C GLU A 168 6.97 -16.21 -10.91
N LEU A 169 7.56 -15.22 -11.58
CA LEU A 169 6.92 -13.91 -11.78
C LEU A 169 6.35 -13.71 -13.18
N PHE A 170 6.81 -14.49 -14.15
CA PHE A 170 6.33 -14.42 -15.53
C PHE A 170 6.01 -15.80 -16.05
N VAL A 171 4.75 -15.99 -16.42
CA VAL A 171 4.33 -17.11 -17.26
C VAL A 171 3.64 -16.51 -18.47
N GLU A 172 4.27 -16.60 -19.64
CA GLU A 172 3.78 -16.08 -20.92
C GLU A 172 2.32 -16.50 -21.22
N LYS A 173 1.90 -17.65 -20.68
CA LYS A 173 0.53 -18.16 -20.76
C LYS A 173 -0.53 -17.24 -20.14
N PHE A 174 -0.20 -16.46 -19.10
CA PHE A 174 -1.16 -15.56 -18.45
C PHE A 174 -1.41 -14.28 -19.23
N VAL A 175 -0.43 -13.81 -20.03
CA VAL A 175 -0.57 -12.59 -20.86
C VAL A 175 -1.74 -12.71 -21.83
N GLN A 176 -1.99 -13.93 -22.35
CA GLN A 176 -3.09 -14.22 -23.27
C GLN A 176 -4.42 -14.51 -22.57
N GLN A 177 -4.40 -14.92 -21.30
CA GLN A 177 -5.60 -15.31 -20.54
C GLN A 177 -6.18 -14.19 -19.68
N SER A 178 -5.38 -13.18 -19.32
CA SER A 178 -5.79 -12.01 -18.52
C SER A 178 -6.81 -11.08 -19.22
N GLY A 179 -7.34 -11.48 -20.37
CA GLY A 179 -8.26 -10.70 -21.23
C GLY A 179 -9.66 -10.45 -20.66
N ARG A 180 -9.87 -10.45 -19.35
CA ARG A 180 -11.20 -10.23 -18.73
C ARG A 180 -11.24 -9.24 -17.57
N TRP A 181 -10.29 -8.31 -17.46
CA TRP A 181 -10.66 -7.05 -16.81
C TRP A 181 -11.59 -6.26 -17.73
N SER A 182 -12.87 -6.38 -17.43
CA SER A 182 -13.98 -5.82 -18.17
C SER A 182 -14.07 -4.30 -17.99
N GLY A 183 -13.01 -3.51 -18.26
CA GLY A 183 -12.97 -2.04 -18.39
C GLY A 183 -13.49 -1.14 -17.24
N GLY A 184 -14.67 -1.43 -16.70
CA GLY A 184 -15.24 -0.83 -15.50
C GLY A 184 -14.41 -0.99 -14.22
N PRO A 185 -13.72 -2.13 -13.95
CA PRO A 185 -12.94 -2.28 -12.71
C PRO A 185 -11.79 -1.27 -12.61
N LEU A 186 -11.11 -0.97 -13.72
CA LEU A 186 -9.88 -0.16 -13.69
C LEU A 186 -10.15 1.34 -13.58
N THR A 187 -11.22 1.85 -14.19
CA THR A 187 -11.62 3.26 -14.03
C THR A 187 -12.07 3.57 -12.60
N VAL A 188 -12.79 2.64 -11.96
CA VAL A 188 -13.15 2.73 -10.52
C VAL A 188 -11.88 2.69 -9.66
N ALA A 189 -10.95 1.81 -9.99
CA ALA A 189 -9.66 1.69 -9.32
C ALA A 189 -8.81 2.96 -9.45
N LEU A 190 -8.69 3.54 -10.65
CA LEU A 190 -7.99 4.81 -10.88
C LEU A 190 -8.63 5.96 -10.09
N ARG A 191 -9.96 6.02 -10.02
CA ARG A 191 -10.66 7.02 -9.18
C ARG A 191 -10.34 6.84 -7.70
N ALA A 192 -10.35 5.60 -7.20
CA ALA A 192 -9.97 5.32 -5.81
C ALA A 192 -8.51 5.73 -5.53
N MET A 193 -7.60 5.50 -6.49
CA MET A 193 -6.23 5.99 -6.42
C MET A 193 -6.17 7.53 -6.38
N CYS A 194 -6.95 8.26 -7.18
CA CYS A 194 -7.02 9.73 -7.10
C CYS A 194 -7.46 10.23 -5.72
N TYR A 195 -8.41 9.55 -5.07
CA TYR A 195 -8.80 9.87 -3.70
C TYR A 195 -7.65 9.63 -2.71
N GLY A 196 -6.88 8.57 -2.89
CA GLY A 196 -5.66 8.31 -2.13
C GLY A 196 -4.59 9.38 -2.32
N LEU A 197 -4.30 9.73 -3.58
CA LEU A 197 -3.31 10.75 -3.94
C LEU A 197 -3.63 12.14 -3.37
N ASN A 198 -4.93 12.46 -3.17
CA ASN A 198 -5.35 13.70 -2.50
C ASN A 198 -4.85 13.81 -1.05
N ARG A 199 -4.61 12.69 -0.39
CA ARG A 199 -4.27 12.63 1.04
C ARG A 199 -2.77 12.71 1.29
N ILE A 200 -1.97 12.75 0.23
CA ILE A 200 -0.51 12.81 0.35
C ILE A 200 -0.13 14.18 0.89
N ASP A 201 0.51 14.15 2.05
CA ASP A 201 1.12 15.28 2.72
C ASP A 201 2.55 14.91 3.11
N ALA A 202 3.52 15.76 2.78
CA ALA A 202 4.94 15.43 2.94
C ALA A 202 5.33 15.30 4.43
N ASP A 203 4.80 16.18 5.28
CA ASP A 203 5.09 16.18 6.71
C ASP A 203 4.47 14.96 7.40
N SER A 204 3.22 14.62 7.05
CA SER A 204 2.52 13.44 7.55
C SER A 204 3.23 12.15 7.11
N LEU A 205 3.67 12.07 5.84
CA LEU A 205 4.43 10.92 5.33
C LEU A 205 5.79 10.78 6.03
N ALA A 206 6.51 11.89 6.22
CA ALA A 206 7.77 11.90 6.95
C ALA A 206 7.58 11.46 8.42
N LEU A 207 6.50 11.92 9.06
CA LEU A 207 6.14 11.51 10.42
C LEU A 207 5.82 10.01 10.49
N ARG A 208 5.05 9.49 9.53
CA ARG A 208 4.68 8.07 9.44
C ARG A 208 5.91 7.20 9.22
N LEU A 209 6.84 7.61 8.35
CA LEU A 209 8.11 6.90 8.13
C LEU A 209 8.98 6.85 9.39
N ARG A 210 8.97 7.92 10.20
CA ARG A 210 9.79 8.01 11.42
C ARG A 210 9.17 7.30 12.62
N THR A 211 7.85 7.35 12.76
CA THR A 211 7.15 6.98 14.01
C THR A 211 6.07 5.92 13.82
N GLY A 212 5.65 5.63 12.59
CA GLY A 212 4.49 4.81 12.27
C GLY A 212 3.14 5.52 12.49
N LEU A 213 3.13 6.78 12.94
CA LEU A 213 1.92 7.56 13.24
C LEU A 213 1.62 8.57 12.14
N ASP A 214 0.32 8.77 11.85
CA ASP A 214 -0.15 9.76 10.87
C ASP A 214 -0.18 11.19 11.43
N SER A 215 -0.24 11.34 12.75
CA SER A 215 -0.17 12.62 13.45
C SER A 215 0.51 12.45 14.81
N VAL A 216 1.10 13.54 15.31
CA VAL A 216 1.62 13.56 16.68
C VAL A 216 0.40 13.45 17.60
N PRO A 217 0.31 12.42 18.47
CA PRO A 217 -0.82 12.29 19.38
C PRO A 217 -0.95 13.57 20.19
N THR A 218 -2.13 14.19 20.16
CA THR A 218 -2.43 15.29 21.07
C THR A 218 -2.29 14.73 22.47
N LEU A 219 -1.32 15.23 23.22
CA LEU A 219 -1.21 14.92 24.65
C LEU A 219 -2.55 15.28 25.26
N LEU A 220 -3.30 14.27 25.70
CA LEU A 220 -4.41 14.50 26.60
C LEU A 220 -3.78 15.20 27.80
N ALA A 221 -4.17 16.45 28.04
CA ALA A 221 -3.92 17.09 29.30
C ALA A 221 -4.67 16.25 30.34
N LEU A 222 -4.00 15.23 30.87
CA LEU A 222 -4.45 14.60 32.09
C LEU A 222 -4.61 15.76 33.07
N PRO A 223 -5.77 15.88 33.74
CA PRO A 223 -5.86 16.76 34.88
C PRO A 223 -4.64 16.43 35.73
N LEU A 224 -3.71 17.38 35.85
CA LEU A 224 -2.71 17.29 36.89
C LEU A 224 -3.57 17.27 38.15
N GLU A 225 -3.67 16.10 38.79
CA GLU A 225 -4.15 16.02 40.16
C GLU A 225 -3.15 16.84 40.98
N GLU A 226 -3.33 18.16 41.00
CA GLU A 226 -2.80 19.05 42.01
C GLU A 226 -3.60 18.80 43.30
N GLU A 227 -3.55 17.56 43.79
CA GLU A 227 -3.69 17.36 45.23
C GLU A 227 -2.29 17.50 45.81
N GLU A 228 -1.83 18.75 45.97
CA GLU A 228 -0.98 19.03 47.13
C GLU A 228 -1.80 18.56 48.34
N PRO A 229 -1.37 17.53 49.08
CA PRO A 229 -2.07 17.19 50.31
C PRO A 229 -2.04 18.45 51.17
N GLU A 230 -3.22 18.97 51.53
CA GLU A 230 -3.30 20.04 52.52
C GLU A 230 -2.39 19.65 53.69
N PRO A 231 -1.54 20.58 54.17
CA PRO A 231 -0.59 20.27 55.23
C PRO A 231 -1.37 19.65 56.38
N SER A 232 -1.17 18.34 56.53
CA SER A 232 -1.76 17.56 57.60
C SER A 232 -1.43 18.31 58.88
N GLN A 233 -2.47 18.56 59.68
CA GLN A 233 -2.37 19.25 60.97
C GLN A 233 -1.05 18.91 61.66
N PRO A 234 -0.35 19.91 62.24
CA PRO A 234 0.98 19.70 62.80
C PRO A 234 0.94 18.47 63.69
N LEU A 235 1.78 17.47 63.38
CA LEU A 235 1.97 16.28 64.21
C LEU A 235 2.02 16.75 65.66
N GLN A 236 0.98 16.45 66.43
CA GLN A 236 1.01 16.60 67.89
C GLN A 236 2.32 15.97 68.32
N THR A 237 3.18 16.82 68.86
CA THR A 237 4.58 16.48 69.00
C THR A 237 4.63 15.23 69.86
N VAL A 238 5.44 14.23 69.49
CA VAL A 238 5.63 12.97 70.24
C VAL A 238 5.80 13.19 71.77
N ARG A 239 6.21 14.40 72.15
CA ARG A 239 6.25 14.91 73.52
C ARG A 239 4.89 14.93 74.25
N GLU A 240 3.80 15.33 73.61
CA GLU A 240 2.45 15.32 74.22
C GLU A 240 1.98 13.88 74.48
N LEU A 241 2.20 12.97 73.52
CA LEU A 241 1.91 11.53 73.69
C LEU A 241 2.76 10.86 74.77
N LEU A 242 3.98 11.34 75.03
CA LEU A 242 4.84 10.82 76.09
C LEU A 242 4.50 11.38 77.47
N GLU A 243 3.86 12.55 77.57
CA GLU A 243 3.37 13.09 78.84
C GLU A 243 2.06 12.40 79.26
N GLU A 244 1.19 12.05 78.31
CA GLU A 244 -0.09 11.37 78.60
C GLU A 244 0.07 9.90 79.02
N LEU A 245 1.18 9.24 78.67
CA LEU A 245 1.49 7.86 79.10
C LEU A 245 2.19 7.77 80.46
N ARG A 246 2.42 8.92 81.13
CA ARG A 246 3.16 8.98 82.40
C ARG A 246 2.27 9.20 83.62
N ASP A 247 0.97 9.39 83.42
CA ASP A 247 -0.10 9.37 84.43
C ASP A 247 -0.86 8.03 84.39
#